data_AF-A0A8H6TEW8-F1
#
_entry.id   AF-A0A8H6TEW8-F1
#
_cell.length_a   1.000
_cell.length_b   1.000
_cell.length_c   1.000
_cell.angle_alpha   90.00
_cell.angle_beta   90.00
_cell.angle_gamma   90.00
#
_symmetry.space_group_name_H-M   'P 1'
#
loop_
_entity.id
_entity.type
_entity.pdbx_description
1 polymer ?
#
loop_
_entity_poly.entity_id
_entity_poly.type
_entity_poly.pdbx_seq_one_letter_code
_entity_poly.pdbx_strand_id
1 'polypeptide(L)'
;MVCSRWFAHSVRVIRRVAGARHPAKRRANQISTLSPLVPRHVEAMAFESPSDTRKLNDVSLSVTDLINAAVQIFLALFDVFNREIIHRDISMGNILLTTDGILLIDWETGRRFKLDSPPPSGPVGERKVTGTLDTMAYYMLDGKHMPLPHDDLESAVYVLLKALTQTFKNPLEDPEWQRNYARFKWDKGDIGIDDLKLVRDNLWSQKGKRGIIHDIKQTFREADEHCAVQFIDVLLSMPLPQERWSSETKLSDHTGLDATNYDAVHKSLDTIIQDVVKKLRALLA
;
A
#
# COMPACT_ATOMS: atom_id res chain seq x y z
N MET A 1 -2.19 25.73 -23.04
CA MET A 1 -3.21 26.00 -24.08
C MET A 1 -4.56 25.64 -23.48
N VAL A 2 -5.59 26.41 -23.82
CA VAL A 2 -6.73 26.83 -22.98
C VAL A 2 -7.78 25.75 -22.70
N CYS A 3 -8.27 25.65 -21.46
CA CYS A 3 -9.70 25.83 -21.16
C CYS A 3 -9.96 26.01 -19.66
N SER A 4 -10.48 27.18 -19.30
CA SER A 4 -10.93 27.57 -17.96
C SER A 4 -12.45 27.74 -17.94
N ARG A 5 -13.02 27.67 -16.72
CA ARG A 5 -14.43 27.93 -16.27
C ARG A 5 -15.30 26.65 -16.23
N TRP A 6 -15.94 26.25 -15.12
CA TRP A 6 -17.06 26.90 -14.41
C TRP A 6 -17.34 26.25 -13.02
N PHE A 7 -17.64 27.10 -12.03
CA PHE A 7 -18.42 27.00 -10.77
C PHE A 7 -18.44 25.78 -9.80
N ALA A 8 -18.00 26.10 -8.58
CA ALA A 8 -18.41 25.76 -7.20
C ALA A 8 -19.71 24.97 -6.91
N HIS A 9 -19.65 24.00 -5.98
CA HIS A 9 -20.23 24.08 -4.63
C HIS A 9 -19.91 22.87 -3.73
N SER A 10 -19.47 23.18 -2.50
CA SER A 10 -19.77 22.53 -1.22
C SER A 10 -19.11 21.21 -0.79
N VAL A 11 -18.31 21.40 0.27
CA VAL A 11 -17.81 20.51 1.31
C VAL A 11 -18.91 20.06 2.31
N ARG A 12 -18.61 19.00 3.07
CA ARG A 12 -19.20 18.50 4.35
C ARG A 12 -20.47 17.64 4.29
N VAL A 13 -20.36 16.43 4.88
CA VAL A 13 -21.51 15.75 5.49
C VAL A 13 -21.26 15.62 7.00
N ILE A 14 -21.82 16.57 7.76
CA ILE A 14 -22.18 16.40 9.18
C ILE A 14 -23.66 15.97 9.19
N ARG A 15 -23.95 14.85 9.87
CA ARG A 15 -25.33 14.38 10.12
C ARG A 15 -26.09 15.39 10.99
N ARG A 16 -27.27 15.82 10.52
CA ARG A 16 -28.37 16.26 11.40
C ARG A 16 -29.67 15.58 10.97
N VAL A 17 -30.30 14.95 11.96
CA VAL A 17 -31.64 14.36 11.89
C VAL A 17 -32.67 15.47 12.16
N ALA A 18 -33.68 15.58 11.31
CA ALA A 18 -34.97 16.19 11.67
C ALA A 18 -36.06 15.58 10.79
N GLY A 19 -37.12 15.08 11.42
CA GLY A 19 -38.22 14.37 10.77
C GLY A 19 -39.37 15.26 10.33
N ALA A 20 -40.25 14.69 9.49
CA ALA A 20 -41.65 15.06 9.38
C ALA A 20 -42.47 13.88 8.83
N ARG A 21 -43.62 13.63 9.47
CA ARG A 21 -44.73 12.74 9.03
C ARG A 21 -45.44 13.42 7.83
N HIS A 22 -46.17 12.81 6.88
CA HIS A 22 -47.28 11.84 6.98
C HIS A 22 -47.73 11.41 5.52
N PRO A 23 -48.87 10.70 5.26
CA PRO A 23 -48.88 9.43 4.50
C PRO A 23 -49.64 9.45 3.14
N ALA A 24 -49.50 8.38 2.33
CA ALA A 24 -50.60 7.53 1.81
C ALA A 24 -50.27 6.71 0.54
N LYS A 25 -50.63 5.42 0.62
CA LYS A 25 -50.93 4.38 -0.38
C LYS A 25 -50.89 4.74 -1.88
N ARG A 26 -50.15 3.94 -2.66
CA ARG A 26 -50.65 3.24 -3.87
C ARG A 26 -49.74 2.06 -4.23
N ARG A 27 -50.34 0.87 -4.37
CA ARG A 27 -49.74 -0.32 -4.98
C ARG A 27 -49.87 -0.21 -6.49
N ALA A 28 -48.78 -0.40 -7.22
CA ALA A 28 -48.78 -0.91 -8.59
C ALA A 28 -47.43 -1.59 -8.84
N ASN A 29 -47.48 -2.86 -9.25
CA ASN A 29 -46.33 -3.61 -9.74
C ASN A 29 -45.80 -2.92 -11.00
N GLN A 30 -44.53 -2.52 -11.01
CA GLN A 30 -43.86 -2.12 -12.24
C GLN A 30 -42.42 -2.62 -12.23
N ILE A 31 -42.10 -3.26 -13.35
CA ILE A 31 -40.87 -3.95 -13.71
C ILE A 31 -39.64 -3.14 -13.29
N SER A 32 -38.69 -3.83 -12.62
CA SER A 32 -37.37 -3.32 -12.26
C SER A 32 -36.62 -2.88 -13.52
N THR A 33 -36.84 -1.65 -13.95
CA THR A 33 -35.94 -0.93 -14.84
C THR A 33 -34.63 -0.76 -14.09
N LEU A 34 -33.65 -1.60 -14.38
CA LEU A 34 -32.26 -1.34 -14.03
C LEU A 34 -31.97 0.10 -14.42
N SER A 35 -31.71 0.95 -13.43
CA SER A 35 -31.27 2.31 -13.66
C SER A 35 -30.12 2.26 -14.67
N PRO A 36 -30.14 3.07 -15.73
CA PRO A 36 -29.01 3.12 -16.65
C PRO A 36 -27.75 3.38 -15.82
N LEU A 37 -26.77 2.48 -15.94
CA LEU A 37 -25.44 2.64 -15.37
C LEU A 37 -24.89 3.95 -15.92
N VAL A 38 -25.06 5.03 -15.15
CA VAL A 38 -24.41 6.30 -15.44
C VAL A 38 -22.92 5.99 -15.47
N PRO A 39 -22.21 6.21 -16.59
CA PRO A 39 -20.77 6.06 -16.64
C PRO A 39 -20.19 7.06 -15.64
N ARG A 40 -19.87 6.60 -14.43
CA ARG A 40 -19.10 7.38 -13.47
C ARG A 40 -17.69 7.41 -14.03
N HIS A 41 -17.42 8.49 -14.75
CA HIS A 41 -16.09 8.92 -15.14
C HIS A 41 -15.17 8.69 -13.94
N VAL A 42 -14.06 7.99 -14.16
CA VAL A 42 -12.94 8.10 -13.23
C VAL A 42 -12.47 9.55 -13.39
N GLU A 43 -12.92 10.42 -12.49
CA GLU A 43 -12.41 11.78 -12.40
C GLU A 43 -10.95 11.65 -11.99
N ALA A 44 -10.04 11.93 -12.93
CA ALA A 44 -8.69 12.33 -12.59
C ALA A 44 -8.83 13.65 -11.81
N MET A 45 -8.96 13.54 -10.49
CA MET A 45 -8.98 14.71 -9.62
C MET A 45 -7.60 15.33 -9.68
N ALA A 46 -7.47 16.43 -10.42
CA ALA A 46 -6.41 17.39 -10.20
C ALA A 46 -6.70 18.03 -8.83
N PHE A 47 -6.25 17.37 -7.76
CA PHE A 47 -6.21 18.03 -6.46
C PHE A 47 -5.13 19.10 -6.55
N GLU A 48 -5.51 20.35 -6.29
CA GLU A 48 -4.54 21.26 -5.69
C GLU A 48 -4.15 20.62 -4.36
N SER A 49 -2.95 20.06 -4.32
CA SER A 49 -2.39 19.52 -3.10
C SER A 49 -2.50 20.59 -2.01
N PRO A 50 -3.00 20.27 -0.81
CA PRO A 50 -2.99 21.21 0.30
C PRO A 50 -1.61 21.87 0.46
N SER A 51 -1.57 23.15 0.77
CA SER A 51 -0.32 23.93 0.79
C SER A 51 0.69 23.44 1.83
N ASP A 52 0.25 22.64 2.79
CA ASP A 52 1.04 21.98 3.84
C ASP A 52 1.50 20.56 3.45
N THR A 53 1.24 20.12 2.22
CA THR A 53 1.68 18.81 1.74
C THR A 53 3.18 18.74 1.58
N ARG A 54 3.76 17.62 2.03
CA ARG A 54 5.17 17.28 1.80
C ARG A 54 5.28 15.82 1.42
N LYS A 55 6.11 15.50 0.44
CA LYS A 55 6.34 14.10 0.08
C LYS A 55 7.06 13.38 1.22
N LEU A 56 6.79 12.09 1.38
CA LEU A 56 7.42 11.28 2.43
C LEU A 56 8.97 11.32 2.36
N ASN A 57 9.54 11.42 1.16
CA ASN A 57 11.00 11.51 0.95
C ASN A 57 11.58 12.92 1.20
N ASP A 58 10.76 13.95 1.31
CA ASP A 58 11.21 15.34 1.46
C ASP A 58 11.25 15.80 2.94
N VAL A 59 10.87 14.92 3.88
CA VAL A 59 10.75 15.26 5.30
C VAL A 59 11.60 14.32 6.15
N SER A 60 12.37 14.91 7.07
CA SER A 60 12.99 14.17 8.16
C SER A 60 11.94 13.89 9.23
N LEU A 61 11.41 12.67 9.25
CA LEU A 61 10.46 12.20 10.26
C LEU A 61 11.17 11.58 11.46
N SER A 62 10.58 11.70 12.65
CA SER A 62 10.93 10.82 13.76
C SER A 62 10.38 9.41 13.52
N VAL A 63 10.90 8.40 14.23
CA VAL A 63 10.33 7.03 14.18
C VAL A 63 8.85 7.03 14.55
N THR A 64 8.46 7.83 15.56
CA THR A 64 7.07 7.99 16.00
C THR A 64 6.18 8.57 14.89
N ASP A 65 6.65 9.60 14.19
CA ASP A 65 5.91 10.19 13.07
C ASP A 65 5.75 9.19 11.92
N LEU A 66 6.80 8.39 11.66
CA LEU A 66 6.76 7.35 10.64
C LEU A 66 5.82 6.20 11.02
N ILE A 67 5.72 5.82 12.29
CA ILE A 67 4.72 4.84 12.78
C ILE A 67 3.31 5.39 12.58
N ASN A 68 3.08 6.67 12.89
CA ASN A 68 1.80 7.33 12.62
C ASN A 68 1.46 7.34 11.13
N ALA A 69 2.42 7.66 10.27
CA ALA A 69 2.26 7.62 8.82
C ALA A 69 1.95 6.19 8.34
N ALA A 70 2.63 5.17 8.88
CA ALA A 70 2.39 3.77 8.55
C ALA A 70 0.95 3.34 8.83
N VAL A 71 0.42 3.69 10.01
CA VAL A 71 -1.00 3.42 10.36
C VAL A 71 -1.93 4.00 9.30
N GLN A 72 -1.70 5.24 8.89
CA GLN A 72 -2.55 5.92 7.93
C GLN A 72 -2.41 5.37 6.51
N ILE A 73 -1.20 5.02 6.09
CA ILE A 73 -0.95 4.38 4.79
C ILE A 73 -1.72 3.06 4.69
N PHE A 74 -1.62 2.19 5.69
CA PHE A 74 -2.35 0.91 5.67
C PHE A 74 -3.86 1.09 5.66
N LEU A 75 -4.39 2.04 6.44
CA LEU A 75 -5.83 2.36 6.41
C LEU A 75 -6.27 2.94 5.06
N ALA A 76 -5.48 3.82 4.46
CA ALA A 76 -5.78 4.40 3.16
C ALA A 76 -5.79 3.33 2.06
N LEU A 77 -4.84 2.39 2.07
CA LEU A 77 -4.81 1.27 1.12
C LEU A 77 -6.03 0.37 1.27
N PHE A 78 -6.48 0.11 2.51
CA PHE A 78 -7.72 -0.63 2.73
C PHE A 78 -8.94 0.11 2.16
N ASP A 79 -9.02 1.41 2.41
CA ASP A 79 -10.08 2.28 1.91
C ASP A 79 -10.12 2.32 0.38
N VAL A 80 -8.96 2.31 -0.27
CA VAL A 80 -8.84 2.24 -1.73
C VAL A 80 -9.35 0.88 -2.23
N PHE A 81 -9.00 -0.21 -1.56
CA PHE A 81 -9.50 -1.54 -1.93
C PHE A 81 -11.00 -1.74 -1.65
N ASN A 82 -11.55 -1.10 -0.62
CA ASN A 82 -13.00 -1.02 -0.37
C ASN A 82 -13.76 -0.40 -1.54
N ARG A 83 -13.07 0.39 -2.37
CA ARG A 83 -13.60 0.98 -3.62
C ARG A 83 -13.25 0.13 -4.85
N GLU A 84 -12.77 -1.09 -4.64
CA GLU A 84 -12.32 -2.04 -5.65
C GLU A 84 -11.17 -1.49 -6.52
N ILE A 85 -10.29 -0.68 -5.94
CA ILE A 85 -9.14 -0.10 -6.64
C ILE A 85 -7.85 -0.70 -6.05
N ILE A 86 -6.84 -0.86 -6.90
CA ILE A 86 -5.44 -1.10 -6.53
C ILE A 86 -4.58 0.00 -7.14
N HIS A 87 -3.55 0.44 -6.42
CA HIS A 87 -2.71 1.58 -6.81
C HIS A 87 -1.60 1.16 -7.78
N ARG A 88 -0.87 0.08 -7.48
CA ARG A 88 0.21 -0.51 -8.31
C ARG A 88 1.46 0.36 -8.49
N ASP A 89 1.58 1.45 -7.73
CA ASP A 89 2.80 2.26 -7.69
C ASP A 89 2.95 2.97 -6.35
N ILE A 90 2.89 2.18 -5.27
CA ILE A 90 3.13 2.68 -3.92
C ILE A 90 4.62 2.94 -3.75
N SER A 91 4.99 4.22 -3.78
CA SER A 91 6.36 4.71 -3.63
C SER A 91 6.39 5.91 -2.68
N MET A 92 7.57 6.30 -2.17
CA MET A 92 7.69 7.49 -1.31
C MET A 92 7.27 8.78 -2.03
N GLY A 93 7.44 8.85 -3.35
CA GLY A 93 7.07 10.02 -4.16
C GLY A 93 5.57 10.18 -4.34
N ASN A 94 4.82 9.09 -4.16
CA ASN A 94 3.37 9.01 -4.35
C ASN A 94 2.58 9.04 -3.03
N ILE A 95 3.27 9.31 -1.92
CA ILE A 95 2.68 9.50 -0.59
C ILE A 95 2.98 10.92 -0.11
N LEU A 96 1.93 11.72 0.03
CA LEU A 96 2.02 13.04 0.63
C LEU A 96 1.61 12.98 2.10
N LEU A 97 2.37 13.65 2.94
CA LEU A 97 2.06 13.93 4.33
C LEU A 97 1.40 15.30 4.43
N THR A 98 0.33 15.40 5.21
CA THR A 98 -0.43 16.61 5.49
C THR A 98 -0.65 16.74 6.99
N THR A 99 -1.12 17.89 7.46
CA THR A 99 -1.52 18.09 8.86
C THR A 99 -2.67 17.18 9.29
N ASP A 100 -3.58 16.84 8.37
CA ASP A 100 -4.77 16.01 8.62
C ASP A 100 -4.54 14.52 8.34
N GLY A 101 -3.41 14.16 7.75
CA GLY A 101 -3.03 12.77 7.51
C GLY A 101 -2.21 12.53 6.24
N ILE A 102 -2.40 11.38 5.58
CA ILE A 102 -1.69 11.04 4.34
C ILE A 102 -2.61 11.08 3.12
N LEU A 103 -2.04 11.41 1.95
CA LEU A 103 -2.70 11.34 0.65
C LEU A 103 -1.88 10.43 -0.28
N LEU A 104 -2.58 9.54 -0.99
CA LEU A 104 -2.02 8.75 -2.08
C LEU A 104 -2.29 9.48 -3.41
N ILE A 105 -1.24 9.68 -4.21
CA ILE A 105 -1.30 10.40 -5.48
C ILE A 105 -0.75 9.54 -6.62
N ASP A 106 -0.82 10.05 -7.85
CA ASP A 106 -0.30 9.38 -9.04
C ASP A 106 -0.95 8.01 -9.34
N TRP A 107 -2.23 8.08 -9.69
CA TRP A 107 -3.08 6.91 -9.94
C TRP A 107 -2.97 6.37 -11.37
N GLU A 108 -1.97 6.77 -12.15
CA GLU A 108 -1.85 6.41 -13.57
C GLU A 108 -1.73 4.89 -13.81
N THR A 109 -1.07 4.19 -12.88
CA THR A 109 -0.89 2.74 -12.91
C THR A 109 -2.04 2.00 -12.22
N GLY A 110 -2.89 2.73 -11.50
CA GLY A 110 -4.02 2.21 -10.73
C GLY A 110 -5.09 1.57 -11.59
N ARG A 111 -5.80 0.57 -11.05
CA ARG A 111 -6.78 -0.26 -11.77
C ARG A 111 -7.97 -0.61 -10.91
N ARG A 112 -9.12 -0.88 -11.54
CA ARG A 112 -10.29 -1.44 -10.87
C ARG A 112 -10.16 -2.96 -10.80
N PHE A 113 -10.06 -3.48 -9.59
CA PHE A 113 -9.78 -4.89 -9.31
C PHE A 113 -10.75 -5.85 -10.01
N LYS A 114 -12.08 -5.63 -9.92
CA LYS A 114 -13.06 -6.54 -10.55
C LYS A 114 -13.25 -6.34 -12.05
N LEU A 115 -13.09 -5.12 -12.55
CA LEU A 115 -13.40 -4.79 -13.95
C LEU A 115 -12.21 -5.03 -14.89
N ASP A 116 -10.99 -4.83 -14.40
CA ASP A 116 -9.79 -4.89 -15.22
C ASP A 116 -9.07 -6.26 -15.12
N SER A 117 -9.60 -7.19 -14.31
CA SER A 117 -9.13 -8.58 -14.30
C SER A 117 -9.48 -9.25 -15.63
N PRO A 118 -8.49 -9.70 -16.42
CA PRO A 118 -8.78 -10.46 -17.62
C PRO A 118 -9.51 -11.75 -17.25
N PRO A 119 -10.35 -12.29 -18.15
CA PRO A 119 -11.03 -13.55 -17.93
C PRO A 119 -9.99 -14.66 -17.65
N PRO A 120 -10.32 -15.65 -16.79
CA PRO A 120 -9.39 -16.70 -16.33
C PRO A 120 -8.69 -17.50 -17.43
N SER A 121 -9.19 -17.44 -18.67
CA SER A 121 -8.84 -18.30 -19.80
C SER A 121 -8.02 -17.61 -20.89
N GLY A 122 -7.58 -16.37 -20.71
CA GLY A 122 -6.69 -15.70 -21.67
C GLY A 122 -5.22 -16.09 -21.43
N PRO A 123 -4.39 -16.27 -22.47
CA PRO A 123 -2.94 -16.34 -22.26
C PRO A 123 -2.51 -15.06 -21.53
N VAL A 124 -1.85 -15.22 -20.38
CA VAL A 124 -1.22 -14.10 -19.69
C VAL A 124 -0.05 -13.69 -20.56
N GLY A 125 -0.33 -12.85 -21.57
CA GLY A 125 0.72 -12.21 -22.35
C GLY A 125 1.67 -11.50 -21.38
N GLU A 126 2.96 -11.46 -21.72
CA GLU A 126 3.98 -10.77 -20.93
C GLU A 126 3.45 -9.39 -20.55
N ARG A 127 3.14 -9.20 -19.26
CA ARG A 127 2.66 -7.91 -18.79
C ARG A 127 3.87 -7.03 -18.57
N LYS A 128 3.79 -5.81 -19.10
CA LYS A 128 4.78 -4.78 -18.81
C LYS A 128 4.86 -4.58 -17.30
N VAL A 129 6.05 -4.75 -16.73
CA VAL A 129 6.35 -4.37 -15.35
C VAL A 129 6.09 -2.86 -15.23
N THR A 130 5.20 -2.46 -14.31
CA THR A 130 4.78 -1.06 -14.10
C THR A 130 4.89 -0.70 -12.63
N GLY A 131 5.36 0.51 -12.36
CA GLY A 131 5.57 1.06 -11.02
C GLY A 131 7.06 1.30 -10.72
N THR A 132 7.35 1.72 -9.50
CA THR A 132 8.69 2.05 -9.05
C THR A 132 9.42 0.78 -8.59
N LEU A 133 10.42 0.33 -9.36
CA LEU A 133 11.12 -0.96 -9.13
C LEU A 133 11.65 -1.14 -7.70
N ASP A 134 12.09 -0.06 -7.06
CA ASP A 134 12.70 -0.05 -5.73
C ASP A 134 11.72 -0.36 -4.58
N THR A 135 10.43 -0.29 -4.85
CA THR A 135 9.35 -0.45 -3.88
C THR A 135 8.26 -1.39 -4.40
N MET A 136 8.44 -1.93 -5.60
CA MET A 136 7.55 -2.90 -6.21
C MET A 136 7.52 -4.22 -5.43
N ALA A 137 6.32 -4.76 -5.22
CA ALA A 137 6.11 -6.09 -4.65
C ALA A 137 6.76 -7.20 -5.49
N TYR A 138 7.16 -8.29 -4.84
CA TYR A 138 7.81 -9.44 -5.49
C TYR A 138 7.04 -9.95 -6.71
N TYR A 139 5.73 -10.14 -6.58
CA TYR A 139 4.90 -10.69 -7.65
C TYR A 139 4.65 -9.73 -8.80
N MET A 140 4.77 -8.42 -8.55
CA MET A 140 4.70 -7.40 -9.59
C MET A 140 5.98 -7.36 -10.43
N LEU A 141 7.13 -7.69 -9.84
CA LEU A 141 8.42 -7.80 -10.54
C LEU A 141 8.44 -8.97 -11.55
N ASP A 142 7.75 -10.07 -11.25
CA ASP A 142 7.72 -11.23 -12.15
C ASP A 142 6.87 -10.99 -13.40
N GLY A 143 5.91 -10.07 -13.36
CA GLY A 143 5.04 -9.72 -14.49
C GLY A 143 4.08 -10.83 -14.97
N LYS A 144 4.16 -12.04 -14.41
CA LYS A 144 3.33 -13.20 -14.78
C LYS A 144 2.02 -13.29 -14.00
N HIS A 145 1.89 -12.53 -12.93
CA HIS A 145 0.80 -12.67 -11.97
C HIS A 145 -0.22 -11.55 -12.07
N MET A 146 -1.45 -11.83 -11.64
CA MET A 146 -2.45 -10.79 -11.43
C MET A 146 -2.07 -9.96 -10.21
N PRO A 147 -1.96 -8.62 -10.36
CA PRO A 147 -1.79 -7.75 -9.20
C PRO A 147 -2.93 -7.95 -8.22
N LEU A 148 -2.59 -8.07 -6.95
CA LEU A 148 -3.53 -8.09 -5.83
C LEU A 148 -3.31 -6.84 -4.98
N PRO A 149 -4.32 -6.41 -4.22
CA PRO A 149 -4.14 -5.36 -3.21
C PRO A 149 -3.08 -5.69 -2.15
N HIS A 150 -2.78 -6.98 -1.92
CA HIS A 150 -1.67 -7.38 -1.06
C HIS A 150 -0.31 -6.92 -1.61
N ASP A 151 -0.18 -6.71 -2.92
CA ASP A 151 1.04 -6.14 -3.52
C ASP A 151 1.23 -4.69 -3.08
N ASP A 152 0.16 -3.88 -3.03
CA ASP A 152 0.24 -2.52 -2.51
C ASP A 152 0.65 -2.49 -1.03
N LEU A 153 0.18 -3.45 -0.23
CA LEU A 153 0.60 -3.61 1.17
C LEU A 153 2.09 -3.97 1.30
N GLU A 154 2.58 -4.89 0.45
CA GLU A 154 3.99 -5.27 0.40
C GLU A 154 4.86 -4.09 -0.01
N SER A 155 4.45 -3.34 -1.04
CA SER A 155 5.11 -2.11 -1.45
C SER A 155 5.15 -1.06 -0.35
N ALA A 156 4.06 -0.89 0.42
CA ALA A 156 4.04 0.00 1.57
C ALA A 156 5.07 -0.39 2.65
N VAL A 157 5.26 -1.69 2.92
CA VAL A 157 6.33 -2.16 3.83
C VAL A 157 7.71 -1.73 3.32
N TYR A 158 7.97 -1.86 2.03
CA TYR A 158 9.26 -1.45 1.45
C TYR A 158 9.47 0.05 1.51
N VAL A 159 8.45 0.85 1.23
CA VAL A 159 8.45 2.30 1.40
C VAL A 159 8.78 2.69 2.84
N LEU A 160 8.14 2.06 3.82
CA LEU A 160 8.32 2.37 5.24
C LEU A 160 9.71 1.96 5.75
N LEU A 161 10.24 0.82 5.31
CA LEU A 161 11.61 0.41 5.63
C LEU A 161 12.64 1.38 4.99
N LYS A 162 12.39 1.82 3.76
CA LYS A 162 13.24 2.83 3.09
C LYS A 162 13.18 4.17 3.83
N ALA A 163 11.99 4.63 4.20
CA ALA A 163 11.84 5.87 4.97
C ALA A 163 12.53 5.76 6.34
N LEU A 164 12.33 4.65 7.07
CA LEU A 164 12.95 4.44 8.39
C LEU A 164 14.47 4.50 8.31
N THR A 165 15.06 3.81 7.33
CA THR A 165 16.51 3.83 7.13
C THR A 165 17.00 5.24 6.76
N GLN A 166 16.26 6.01 5.94
CA GLN A 166 16.59 7.40 5.61
C GLN A 166 16.46 8.39 6.77
N THR A 167 15.54 8.15 7.71
CA THR A 167 15.39 9.00 8.90
C THR A 167 16.51 8.80 9.92
N PHE A 168 17.15 7.64 9.91
CA PHE A 168 18.19 7.32 10.87
C PHE A 168 19.52 8.00 10.52
N LYS A 169 19.92 8.95 11.37
CA LYS A 169 21.23 9.61 11.29
C LYS A 169 22.17 8.88 12.23
N ASN A 170 23.07 8.05 11.69
CA ASN A 170 24.06 7.40 12.53
C ASN A 170 24.94 8.45 13.23
N PRO A 171 24.98 8.48 14.57
CA PRO A 171 25.80 9.44 15.30
C PRO A 171 27.32 9.21 15.15
N LEU A 172 27.77 8.06 14.65
CA LEU A 172 29.18 7.65 14.67
C LEU A 172 29.95 7.82 13.35
N GLU A 173 29.31 8.32 12.27
CA GLU A 173 29.91 8.40 10.91
C GLU A 173 30.66 7.11 10.47
N ASP A 174 30.25 5.96 10.99
CA ASP A 174 31.00 4.71 10.84
C ASP A 174 31.04 4.27 9.36
N PRO A 175 32.22 4.05 8.75
CA PRO A 175 32.34 3.52 7.39
C PRO A 175 31.71 2.14 7.20
N GLU A 176 31.70 1.28 8.23
CA GLU A 176 30.99 0.00 8.20
C GLU A 176 29.48 0.23 8.15
N TRP A 177 28.98 1.19 8.92
CA TRP A 177 27.61 1.65 8.80
C TRP A 177 27.28 2.16 7.41
N GLN A 178 28.09 3.04 6.82
CA GLN A 178 27.83 3.55 5.47
C GLN A 178 27.82 2.43 4.42
N ARG A 179 28.64 1.40 4.59
CA ARG A 179 28.62 0.20 3.73
C ARG A 179 27.35 -0.62 3.93
N ASN A 180 26.94 -0.88 5.18
CA ASN A 180 25.69 -1.60 5.47
C ASN A 180 24.48 -0.81 4.97
N TYR A 181 24.44 0.49 5.23
CA TYR A 181 23.46 1.43 4.71
C TYR A 181 23.42 1.48 3.19
N ALA A 182 24.56 1.42 2.51
CA ALA A 182 24.63 1.31 1.06
C ALA A 182 24.13 -0.03 0.50
N ARG A 183 24.11 -1.11 1.31
CA ARG A 183 23.39 -2.36 0.97
C ARG A 183 21.88 -2.16 1.11
N PHE A 184 21.46 -1.22 1.95
CA PHE A 184 20.06 -0.81 2.12
C PHE A 184 19.62 0.34 1.19
N LYS A 185 20.48 0.80 0.26
CA LYS A 185 20.04 1.51 -0.95
C LYS A 185 19.60 0.49 -1.99
N TRP A 186 18.34 0.09 -1.92
CA TRP A 186 17.77 -0.89 -2.86
C TRP A 186 17.43 -0.19 -4.19
N ASP A 187 17.62 1.14 -4.24
CA ASP A 187 17.49 1.98 -5.43
C ASP A 187 18.79 2.22 -6.19
N LYS A 188 19.83 1.42 -5.97
CA LYS A 188 20.99 1.45 -6.88
C LYS A 188 20.44 1.27 -8.29
N GLY A 189 20.53 2.32 -9.11
CA GLY A 189 19.83 2.42 -10.40
C GLY A 189 20.15 1.29 -11.38
N ASP A 190 21.15 0.47 -11.06
CA ASP A 190 21.63 -0.64 -11.86
C ASP A 190 21.24 -2.02 -11.31
N ILE A 191 20.41 -2.11 -10.25
CA ILE A 191 19.98 -3.42 -9.72
C ILE A 191 18.99 -4.08 -10.70
N GLY A 192 19.30 -5.32 -11.10
CA GLY A 192 18.42 -6.09 -11.98
C GLY A 192 17.14 -6.53 -11.28
N ILE A 193 16.11 -6.86 -12.07
CA ILE A 193 14.84 -7.40 -11.55
C ILE A 193 15.07 -8.69 -10.75
N ASP A 194 15.94 -9.58 -11.22
CA ASP A 194 16.23 -10.85 -10.53
C ASP A 194 16.92 -10.64 -9.19
N ASP A 195 17.84 -9.67 -9.11
CA ASP A 195 18.48 -9.30 -7.85
C ASP A 195 17.46 -8.70 -6.87
N LEU A 196 16.54 -7.85 -7.35
CA LEU A 196 15.45 -7.32 -6.52
C LEU A 196 14.56 -8.44 -5.99
N LYS A 197 14.17 -9.40 -6.84
CA LYS A 197 13.38 -10.57 -6.44
C LYS A 197 14.10 -11.37 -5.36
N LEU A 198 15.39 -11.63 -5.53
CA LEU A 198 16.20 -12.33 -4.52
C LEU A 198 16.27 -11.56 -3.20
N VAL A 199 16.43 -10.23 -3.25
CA VAL A 199 16.44 -9.39 -2.04
C VAL A 199 15.08 -9.43 -1.33
N ARG A 200 13.97 -9.35 -2.07
CA ARG A 200 12.61 -9.44 -1.50
C ARG A 200 12.35 -10.81 -0.89
N ASP A 201 12.69 -11.88 -1.61
CA ASP A 201 12.58 -13.25 -1.10
C ASP A 201 13.35 -13.38 0.21
N ASN A 202 14.61 -12.94 0.26
CA ASN A 202 15.43 -13.01 1.47
C ASN A 202 14.87 -12.20 2.64
N LEU A 203 14.33 -10.99 2.41
CA LEU A 203 13.70 -10.19 3.45
C LEU A 203 12.53 -10.94 4.10
N TRP A 204 11.83 -11.72 3.29
CA TRP A 204 10.60 -12.39 3.66
C TRP A 204 10.87 -13.80 4.23
N SER A 205 11.63 -14.64 3.55
CA SER A 205 11.87 -16.05 3.89
C SER A 205 12.85 -16.24 5.06
N GLN A 206 13.68 -15.25 5.35
CA GLN A 206 14.73 -15.35 6.37
C GLN A 206 14.43 -14.64 7.70
N LYS A 207 13.16 -14.48 8.08
CA LYS A 207 12.72 -13.77 9.31
C LYS A 207 13.40 -14.23 10.62
N GLY A 208 14.02 -15.41 10.65
CA GLY A 208 14.76 -15.94 11.81
C GLY A 208 16.23 -16.29 11.57
N LYS A 209 16.80 -15.94 10.41
CA LYS A 209 18.21 -16.23 10.08
C LYS A 209 19.02 -14.94 10.01
N ARG A 210 20.35 -15.07 10.10
CA ARG A 210 21.26 -13.94 9.90
C ARG A 210 21.19 -13.53 8.43
N GLY A 211 20.65 -12.34 8.18
CA GLY A 211 20.40 -11.78 6.85
C GLY A 211 20.12 -10.27 6.93
N ILE A 212 19.61 -9.69 5.85
CA ILE A 212 19.48 -8.23 5.70
C ILE A 212 18.72 -7.57 6.86
N ILE A 213 17.59 -8.15 7.27
CA ILE A 213 16.76 -7.63 8.37
C ILE A 213 17.44 -7.78 9.72
N HIS A 214 18.12 -8.90 9.95
CA HIS A 214 18.86 -9.12 11.18
C HIS A 214 19.93 -8.03 11.37
N ASP A 215 20.68 -7.73 10.30
CA ASP A 215 21.76 -6.74 10.33
C ASP A 215 21.22 -5.31 10.51
N ILE A 216 20.10 -4.96 9.87
CA ILE A 216 19.39 -3.68 10.10
C ILE A 216 18.99 -3.55 11.57
N LYS A 217 18.28 -4.55 12.10
CA LYS A 217 17.81 -4.54 13.48
C LYS A 217 18.97 -4.48 14.46
N GLN A 218 20.05 -5.21 14.19
CA GLN A 218 21.24 -5.18 15.04
C GLN A 218 21.82 -3.78 15.11
N THR A 219 21.89 -3.08 13.99
CA THR A 219 22.45 -1.73 14.01
C THR A 219 21.56 -0.75 14.77
N PHE A 220 20.23 -0.82 14.58
CA PHE A 220 19.33 0.01 15.38
C PHE A 220 19.46 -0.27 16.88
N ARG A 221 19.68 -1.53 17.29
CA ARG A 221 19.95 -1.85 18.71
C ARG A 221 21.25 -1.23 19.22
N GLU A 222 22.31 -1.28 18.42
CA GLU A 222 23.61 -0.70 18.79
C GLU A 222 23.55 0.83 18.93
N ALA A 223 22.62 1.46 18.22
CA ALA A 223 22.33 2.89 18.32
C ALA A 223 21.24 3.24 19.35
N ASP A 224 20.81 2.29 20.18
CA ASP A 224 19.74 2.47 21.19
C ASP A 224 18.35 2.84 20.60
N GLU A 225 18.13 2.56 19.31
CA GLU A 225 16.86 2.81 18.60
C GLU A 225 15.88 1.64 18.73
N HIS A 226 15.54 1.28 19.96
CA HIS A 226 14.66 0.13 20.23
C HIS A 226 13.27 0.23 19.57
N CYS A 227 12.73 1.45 19.46
CA CYS A 227 11.44 1.68 18.80
C CYS A 227 11.49 1.33 17.29
N ALA A 228 12.59 1.68 16.60
CA ALA A 228 12.78 1.34 15.19
C ALA A 228 12.83 -0.19 14.98
N VAL A 229 13.50 -0.91 15.90
CA VAL A 229 13.57 -2.38 15.86
C VAL A 229 12.18 -3.00 16.00
N GLN A 230 11.38 -2.53 16.94
CA GLN A 230 10.01 -3.00 17.15
C GLN A 230 9.11 -2.65 15.96
N PHE A 231 9.28 -1.48 15.37
CA PHE A 231 8.54 -1.08 14.18
C PHE A 231 8.82 -2.02 12.99
N ILE A 232 10.08 -2.36 12.74
CA ILE A 232 10.47 -3.37 11.74
C ILE A 232 9.79 -4.71 12.01
N ASP A 233 9.77 -5.15 13.28
CA ASP A 233 9.12 -6.40 13.66
C ASP A 233 7.63 -6.40 13.36
N VAL A 234 6.94 -5.29 13.60
CA VAL A 234 5.52 -5.16 13.25
C VAL A 234 5.31 -5.24 11.74
N LEU A 235 6.08 -4.47 10.95
CA LEU A 235 5.97 -4.48 9.49
C LEU A 235 6.21 -5.87 8.88
N LEU A 236 7.19 -6.60 9.41
CA LEU A 236 7.54 -7.93 8.92
C LEU A 236 6.71 -9.06 9.56
N SER A 237 5.89 -8.77 10.57
CA SER A 237 4.94 -9.73 11.13
C SER A 237 3.74 -9.98 10.23
N MET A 238 3.55 -9.15 9.19
CA MET A 238 2.49 -9.34 8.21
C MET A 238 2.62 -10.72 7.56
N PRO A 239 1.52 -11.48 7.48
CA PRO A 239 1.47 -12.71 6.71
C PRO A 239 1.30 -12.36 5.22
N LEU A 240 2.15 -11.48 4.71
CA LEU A 240 2.17 -11.21 3.28
C LEU A 240 2.51 -12.52 2.56
N PRO A 241 1.86 -12.78 1.42
CA PRO A 241 1.99 -14.05 0.73
C PRO A 241 3.37 -14.11 0.07
N GLN A 242 4.38 -14.53 0.81
CA GLN A 242 5.72 -14.82 0.27
C GLN A 242 5.65 -15.95 -0.76
N GLU A 243 4.68 -16.83 -0.56
CA GLU A 243 4.33 -17.94 -1.43
C GLU A 243 2.96 -17.67 -2.06
N ARG A 244 2.80 -16.64 -2.90
CA ARG A 244 1.81 -16.81 -3.97
C ARG A 244 2.36 -17.87 -4.92
N TRP A 245 1.73 -19.03 -4.89
CA TRP A 245 1.74 -19.98 -5.99
C TRP A 245 3.15 -20.41 -6.42
N SER A 246 3.72 -21.38 -5.73
CA SER A 246 4.43 -22.42 -6.50
C SER A 246 3.39 -23.47 -6.93
N SER A 247 3.74 -24.35 -7.86
CA SER A 247 2.95 -25.56 -8.15
C SER A 247 2.75 -26.48 -6.94
N GLU A 248 3.42 -26.18 -5.81
CA GLU A 248 3.48 -27.01 -4.61
C GLU A 248 2.59 -26.48 -3.46
N THR A 249 2.11 -25.24 -3.52
CA THR A 249 1.23 -24.64 -2.48
C THR A 249 -0.19 -25.21 -2.56
N LYS A 250 -0.71 -25.81 -1.48
CA LYS A 250 -2.05 -26.42 -1.47
C LYS A 250 -3.15 -25.38 -1.66
N LEU A 251 -4.22 -25.72 -2.39
CA LEU A 251 -5.37 -24.85 -2.68
C LEU A 251 -6.06 -24.32 -1.40
N SER A 252 -6.05 -25.08 -0.30
CA SER A 252 -6.57 -24.65 1.01
C SER A 252 -5.84 -23.41 1.56
N ASP A 253 -4.57 -23.27 1.19
CA ASP A 253 -3.67 -22.23 1.68
C ASP A 253 -3.80 -20.96 0.82
N HIS A 254 -4.67 -20.99 -0.21
CA HIS A 254 -4.92 -19.88 -1.15
C HIS A 254 -5.99 -18.90 -0.66
N THR A 255 -6.48 -19.05 0.57
CA THR A 255 -7.61 -18.25 1.08
C THR A 255 -7.28 -16.76 1.07
N GLY A 256 -7.96 -16.01 0.20
CA GLY A 256 -7.80 -14.57 0.05
C GLY A 256 -6.68 -14.12 -0.88
N LEU A 257 -6.13 -15.04 -1.68
CA LEU A 257 -5.17 -14.74 -2.75
C LEU A 257 -5.73 -15.02 -4.15
N ASP A 258 -6.95 -15.56 -4.23
CA ASP A 258 -7.67 -15.71 -5.49
C ASP A 258 -8.26 -14.36 -5.92
N ALA A 259 -7.65 -13.77 -6.93
CA ALA A 259 -8.08 -12.50 -7.50
C ALA A 259 -9.53 -12.52 -8.04
N THR A 260 -10.07 -13.71 -8.34
CA THR A 260 -11.47 -13.87 -8.78
C THR A 260 -12.46 -13.87 -7.60
N ASN A 261 -11.98 -14.03 -6.37
CA ASN A 261 -12.78 -14.06 -5.15
C ASN A 261 -12.54 -12.81 -4.29
N TYR A 262 -13.25 -11.74 -4.65
CA TYR A 262 -13.15 -10.46 -3.95
C TYR A 262 -13.37 -10.56 -2.44
N ASP A 263 -14.39 -11.29 -2.00
CA ASP A 263 -14.75 -11.36 -0.58
C ASP A 263 -13.64 -12.04 0.25
N ALA A 264 -12.99 -13.06 -0.32
CA ALA A 264 -11.86 -13.70 0.32
C ALA A 264 -10.65 -12.76 0.40
N VAL A 265 -10.33 -12.04 -0.69
CA VAL A 265 -9.23 -11.06 -0.74
C VAL A 265 -9.48 -9.94 0.27
N HIS A 266 -10.71 -9.42 0.31
CA HIS A 266 -11.15 -8.37 1.23
C HIS A 266 -10.99 -8.80 2.69
N LYS A 267 -11.52 -9.97 3.05
CA LYS A 267 -11.39 -10.52 4.41
C LYS A 267 -9.93 -10.73 4.82
N SER A 268 -9.09 -11.17 3.88
CA SER A 268 -7.65 -11.34 4.12
C SER A 268 -6.97 -10.01 4.41
N LEU A 269 -7.21 -8.98 3.60
CA LEU A 269 -6.68 -7.64 3.84
C LEU A 269 -7.15 -7.03 5.15
N ASP A 270 -8.45 -7.11 5.45
CA ASP A 270 -8.99 -6.57 6.70
C ASP A 270 -8.28 -7.21 7.89
N THR A 271 -8.17 -8.54 7.90
CA THR A 271 -7.47 -9.27 8.96
C THR A 271 -6.02 -8.80 9.12
N ILE A 272 -5.28 -8.67 8.02
CA ILE A 272 -3.89 -8.21 8.03
C ILE A 272 -3.79 -6.78 8.56
N ILE A 273 -4.61 -5.87 8.04
CA ILE A 273 -4.54 -4.44 8.34
C ILE A 273 -4.97 -4.16 9.78
N GLN A 274 -6.03 -4.81 10.27
CA GLN A 274 -6.44 -4.67 11.68
C GLN A 274 -5.33 -5.12 12.64
N ASP A 275 -4.67 -6.24 12.36
CA ASP A 275 -3.58 -6.75 13.19
C ASP A 275 -2.36 -5.81 13.17
N VAL A 276 -1.92 -5.37 11.99
CA VAL A 276 -0.80 -4.44 11.84
C VAL A 276 -1.08 -3.11 12.49
N VAL A 277 -2.23 -2.49 12.21
CA VAL A 277 -2.61 -1.19 12.78
C VAL A 277 -2.70 -1.28 14.30
N LYS A 278 -3.25 -2.37 14.85
CA LYS A 278 -3.28 -2.60 16.29
C LYS A 278 -1.87 -2.64 16.88
N LYS A 279 -0.97 -3.41 16.28
CA LYS A 279 0.44 -3.52 16.72
C LYS A 279 1.18 -2.19 16.61
N LEU A 280 1.02 -1.45 15.51
CA LEU A 280 1.64 -0.14 15.32
C LEU A 280 1.16 0.86 16.37
N ARG A 281 -0.14 0.92 16.65
CA ARG A 281 -0.70 1.78 17.70
C ARG A 281 -0.19 1.43 19.08
N ALA A 282 0.09 0.15 19.34
CA ALA A 282 0.67 -0.28 20.61
C ALA A 282 2.12 0.21 20.80
N LEU A 283 2.86 0.52 19.71
CA LEU A 283 4.19 1.13 19.80
C LEU A 283 4.14 2.63 20.14
N LEU A 284 2.98 3.26 20.01
CA LEU A 284 2.77 4.69 20.29
C LEU A 284 2.25 4.97 21.70
N ALA A 285 1.87 3.92 22.44
CA ALA A 285 1.28 3.99 23.78
C ALA A 285 2.36 3.87 24.86
#